data_AF-A0A150G3X3-F1
#
_entry.id   AF-A0A150G3X3-F1
#
_cell.length_a   1.000
_cell.length_b   1.000
_cell.length_c   1.000
_cell.angle_alpha   90.00
_cell.angle_beta   90.00
_cell.angle_gamma   90.00
#
_symmetry.space_group_name_H-M   'P 1'
#
loop_
_entity.id
_entity.type
_entity.pdbx_description
1 polymer ?
#
loop_
_entity_poly.entity_id
_entity_poly.type
_entity_poly.pdbx_seq_one_letter_code
_entity_poly.pdbx_strand_id
1 'polypeptide(L)'
;MDHLRIEVKPEDGSTDVEYDDAGKVVRIPLSALSGEGARRTKLVLFTCNKCGGRTARLVNPVAWEQGVVFGQCGTCEVWHVLQARNKKIYEEVRYKDEPQAQEQEQAQREEQREEEQAGEEAEAALQGPREEGGRSQGRVPEGGAQQ
;
A
#
# COMPACT_ATOMS: atom_id res chain seq x y z
N MET A 1 20.33 -7.15 -16.76
CA MET A 1 18.94 -7.11 -16.26
C MET A 1 18.53 -8.54 -15.93
N ASP A 2 17.97 -8.78 -14.75
CA ASP A 2 17.41 -10.10 -14.41
C ASP A 2 16.17 -10.38 -15.25
N HIS A 3 16.24 -11.36 -16.14
CA HIS A 3 15.13 -11.73 -17.03
C HIS A 3 14.33 -12.90 -16.44
N LEU A 4 13.00 -12.78 -16.42
CA LEU A 4 12.09 -13.89 -16.15
C LEU A 4 12.20 -14.90 -17.30
N ARG A 5 12.40 -16.18 -17.00
CA ARG A 5 12.47 -17.25 -18.00
C ARG A 5 11.19 -18.09 -17.99
N ILE A 6 10.72 -18.48 -19.16
CA ILE A 6 9.56 -19.36 -19.31
C ILE A 6 10.05 -20.67 -19.91
N GLU A 7 9.78 -21.77 -19.22
CA GLU A 7 10.14 -23.13 -19.63
C GLU A 7 8.88 -23.97 -19.84
N VAL A 8 8.96 -24.96 -20.71
CA VAL A 8 7.88 -25.94 -20.90
C VAL A 8 8.04 -27.04 -19.85
N LYS A 9 6.99 -27.25 -19.07
CA LYS A 9 6.92 -28.37 -18.11
C LYS A 9 6.60 -29.67 -18.86
N PRO A 10 7.22 -30.82 -18.50
CA PRO A 10 6.77 -32.13 -18.99
C PRO A 10 5.30 -32.41 -18.60
N GLU A 11 4.61 -33.20 -19.43
CA GLU A 11 3.17 -33.43 -19.26
C GLU A 11 2.89 -34.49 -18.18
N ASP A 12 2.50 -34.02 -16.99
CA ASP A 12 2.08 -34.85 -15.85
C ASP A 12 0.55 -35.02 -15.75
N GLY A 13 -0.19 -34.64 -16.80
CA GLY A 13 -1.66 -34.56 -16.79
C GLY A 13 -2.23 -33.41 -15.93
N SER A 14 -1.39 -32.70 -15.18
CA SER A 14 -1.75 -31.47 -14.50
C SER A 14 -1.59 -30.24 -15.41
N THR A 15 -2.55 -29.33 -15.34
CA THR A 15 -2.52 -28.03 -16.04
C THR A 15 -1.97 -26.90 -15.17
N ASP A 16 -1.45 -27.25 -13.99
CA ASP A 16 -0.94 -26.29 -13.03
C ASP A 16 0.41 -25.69 -13.46
N VAL A 17 0.58 -24.39 -13.17
CA VAL A 17 1.79 -23.63 -13.52
C VAL A 17 2.69 -23.54 -12.30
N GLU A 18 3.95 -23.93 -12.46
CA GLU A 18 4.93 -23.85 -11.38
C GLU A 18 5.79 -22.60 -11.51
N TYR A 19 6.08 -21.97 -10.38
CA TYR A 19 6.98 -20.83 -10.31
C TYR A 19 8.15 -21.14 -9.38
N ASP A 20 9.36 -21.02 -9.90
CA ASP A 20 10.61 -21.14 -9.16
C ASP A 20 11.21 -19.75 -8.90
N ASP A 21 11.25 -19.34 -7.64
CA ASP A 21 11.73 -18.01 -7.26
C ASP A 21 13.27 -17.89 -7.38
N ALA A 22 14.00 -18.96 -7.08
CA ALA A 22 15.47 -18.98 -7.10
C ALA A 22 16.04 -18.76 -8.51
N GLY A 23 15.44 -19.42 -9.51
CA GLY A 23 15.79 -19.27 -10.91
C GLY A 23 14.98 -18.22 -11.66
N LYS A 24 13.94 -17.64 -11.04
CA LYS A 24 12.92 -16.78 -11.69
C LYS A 24 12.37 -17.45 -12.96
N VAL A 25 12.02 -18.74 -12.84
CA VAL A 25 11.53 -19.56 -13.94
C VAL A 25 10.06 -19.86 -13.74
N VAL A 26 9.24 -19.64 -14.78
CA VAL A 26 7.86 -20.12 -14.84
C VAL A 26 7.82 -21.36 -15.72
N ARG A 27 7.31 -22.48 -15.20
CA ARG A 27 7.16 -23.73 -15.94
C ARG A 27 5.70 -23.96 -16.28
N ILE A 28 5.39 -24.03 -17.58
CA ILE A 28 4.03 -24.13 -18.09
C ILE A 28 3.88 -25.41 -18.91
N PRO A 29 2.91 -26.29 -18.61
CA PRO A 29 2.64 -27.45 -19.46
C PRO A 29 2.02 -27.01 -20.79
N LEU A 30 2.47 -27.62 -21.89
CA LEU A 30 2.05 -27.23 -23.25
C LEU A 30 0.54 -27.44 -23.47
N SER A 31 -0.05 -28.49 -22.88
CA SER A 31 -1.49 -28.73 -22.87
C SER A 31 -2.32 -27.57 -22.28
N ALA A 32 -1.77 -26.81 -21.34
CA ALA A 32 -2.46 -25.63 -20.79
C ALA A 32 -2.49 -24.43 -21.75
N LEU A 33 -1.61 -24.40 -22.76
CA LEU A 33 -1.52 -23.33 -23.76
C LEU A 33 -2.16 -23.68 -25.11
N SER A 34 -2.11 -24.96 -25.50
CA SER A 34 -2.47 -25.42 -26.86
C SER A 34 -3.74 -26.27 -26.95
N GLY A 35 -4.44 -26.53 -25.83
CA GLY A 35 -5.69 -27.28 -25.85
C GLY A 35 -6.78 -26.56 -26.65
N GLU A 36 -7.44 -27.28 -27.57
CA GLU A 36 -8.59 -26.76 -28.31
C GLU A 36 -9.71 -26.40 -27.32
N GLY A 37 -10.00 -25.10 -27.19
CA GLY A 37 -10.93 -24.57 -26.18
C GLY A 37 -10.30 -24.10 -24.86
N ALA A 38 -8.98 -23.92 -24.78
CA ALA A 38 -8.31 -23.37 -23.60
C ALA A 38 -8.83 -21.97 -23.24
N ARG A 39 -9.71 -21.90 -22.23
CA ARG A 39 -10.27 -20.63 -21.72
C ARG A 39 -9.27 -19.81 -20.90
N ARG A 40 -8.17 -20.42 -20.43
CA ARG A 40 -7.20 -19.81 -19.52
C ARG A 40 -5.81 -19.76 -20.17
N THR A 41 -5.55 -18.69 -20.91
CA THR A 41 -4.33 -18.53 -21.71
C THR A 41 -3.45 -17.36 -21.25
N LYS A 42 -3.97 -16.48 -20.38
CA LYS A 42 -3.22 -15.32 -19.90
C LYS A 42 -2.41 -15.71 -18.66
N LEU A 43 -1.09 -15.67 -18.76
CA LEU A 43 -0.20 -15.87 -17.61
C LEU A 43 -0.18 -14.62 -16.73
N VAL A 44 -0.41 -14.80 -15.44
CA VAL A 44 -0.34 -13.75 -14.41
C VAL A 44 0.59 -14.21 -13.31
N LEU A 45 1.57 -13.37 -12.98
CA LEU A 45 2.44 -13.53 -11.81
C LEU A 45 2.04 -12.45 -10.80
N PHE A 46 1.69 -12.86 -9.58
CA PHE A 46 1.35 -11.93 -8.51
C PHE A 46 2.11 -12.27 -7.23
N THR A 47 2.26 -11.27 -6.36
CA THR A 47 2.88 -11.42 -5.04
C THR A 47 1.79 -11.31 -3.98
N CYS A 48 1.73 -12.26 -3.06
CA CYS A 48 0.78 -12.26 -1.95
C CYS A 48 1.16 -11.19 -0.93
N ASN A 49 0.26 -10.25 -0.62
CA ASN A 49 0.50 -9.21 0.39
C ASN A 49 0.55 -9.77 1.83
N LYS A 50 0.04 -10.97 2.08
CA LYS A 50 0.01 -11.59 3.42
C LYS A 50 1.32 -12.31 3.75
N CYS A 51 1.83 -13.14 2.85
CA CYS A 51 3.04 -13.96 3.10
C CYS A 51 4.25 -13.57 2.24
N GLY A 52 4.10 -12.66 1.28
CA GLY A 52 5.18 -12.29 0.35
C GLY A 52 5.47 -13.32 -0.74
N GLY A 53 4.85 -14.50 -0.71
CA GLY A 53 5.03 -15.55 -1.72
C GLY A 53 4.54 -15.12 -3.10
N ARG A 54 5.26 -15.53 -4.15
CA ARG A 54 4.89 -15.30 -5.55
C ARG A 54 4.18 -16.51 -6.12
N THR A 55 3.18 -16.26 -6.96
CA THR A 55 2.41 -17.33 -7.60
C THR A 55 2.13 -16.97 -9.05
N ALA A 56 2.43 -17.89 -9.96
CA ALA A 56 2.11 -17.78 -11.38
C ALA A 56 0.85 -18.60 -11.68
N ARG A 57 -0.07 -18.07 -12.50
CA ARG A 57 -1.30 -18.77 -12.87
C ARG A 57 -1.79 -18.39 -14.25
N LEU A 58 -2.41 -19.34 -14.95
CA LEU A 58 -3.15 -19.07 -16.18
C LEU A 58 -4.60 -18.67 -15.85
N VAL A 59 -5.02 -17.52 -16.36
CA VAL A 59 -6.35 -16.95 -16.14
C VAL A 59 -7.06 -16.72 -17.47
N ASN A 60 -8.39 -16.56 -17.40
CA ASN A 60 -9.18 -16.25 -18.59
C ASN A 60 -8.91 -14.79 -19.02
N PRO A 61 -8.43 -14.55 -20.25
CA PRO A 61 -8.15 -13.20 -20.73
C PRO A 61 -9.40 -12.30 -20.73
N VAL A 62 -10.57 -12.83 -21.09
CA VAL A 62 -11.82 -12.07 -21.11
C VAL A 62 -12.23 -11.64 -19.69
N ALA A 63 -12.09 -12.55 -18.71
CA ALA A 63 -12.38 -12.22 -17.32
C ALA A 63 -11.39 -11.19 -16.77
N TRP A 64 -10.13 -11.21 -17.22
CA TRP A 64 -9.13 -10.22 -16.86
C TRP A 64 -9.49 -8.83 -17.41
N GLU A 65 -9.97 -8.74 -18.64
CA GLU A 65 -10.25 -7.45 -19.28
C GLU A 65 -11.62 -6.86 -18.92
N GLN A 66 -12.64 -7.71 -18.75
CA GLN A 66 -14.04 -7.27 -18.63
C GLN A 66 -14.78 -7.84 -17.42
N GLY A 67 -14.13 -8.69 -16.61
CA GLY A 67 -14.78 -9.39 -15.51
C GLY A 67 -14.05 -9.21 -14.19
N VAL A 68 -14.03 -10.30 -13.43
CA VAL A 68 -13.37 -10.43 -12.15
C VAL A 68 -12.55 -11.72 -12.16
N VAL A 69 -11.33 -11.64 -11.66
CA VAL A 69 -10.41 -12.78 -11.55
C VAL A 69 -9.90 -12.88 -10.12
N PHE A 70 -10.09 -14.05 -9.52
CA PHE A 70 -9.55 -14.42 -8.22
C PHE A 70 -8.38 -15.39 -8.40
N GLY A 71 -7.38 -15.26 -7.54
CA GLY A 71 -6.22 -16.14 -7.51
C GLY A 71 -5.93 -16.57 -6.09
N GLN A 72 -5.83 -17.88 -5.89
CA GLN A 72 -5.33 -18.44 -4.64
C GLN A 72 -3.80 -18.37 -4.60
N CYS A 73 -3.24 -17.93 -3.48
CA CYS A 73 -1.80 -17.97 -3.23
C CYS A 73 -1.32 -19.41 -3.09
N GLY A 74 -0.26 -19.80 -3.80
CA GLY A 74 0.31 -21.15 -3.73
C GLY A 74 1.04 -21.47 -2.41
N THR A 75 1.33 -20.45 -1.58
CA THR A 75 2.08 -20.64 -0.32
C THR A 75 1.18 -20.63 0.91
N CYS A 76 0.27 -19.65 1.03
CA CYS A 76 -0.59 -19.49 2.21
C CYS A 76 -2.08 -19.77 1.93
N GLU A 77 -2.40 -20.21 0.70
CA GLU A 77 -3.73 -20.65 0.27
C GLU A 77 -4.86 -19.61 0.40
N VAL A 78 -4.52 -18.35 0.69
CA VAL A 78 -5.46 -17.22 0.73
C VAL A 78 -5.88 -16.82 -0.67
N TRP A 79 -7.17 -16.51 -0.82
CA TRP A 79 -7.74 -15.98 -2.05
C TRP A 79 -7.52 -14.47 -2.15
N HIS A 80 -7.00 -14.04 -3.30
CA HIS A 80 -6.78 -12.65 -3.63
C HIS A 80 -7.63 -12.26 -4.83
N VAL A 81 -8.16 -11.03 -4.79
CA VAL A 81 -8.73 -10.40 -5.98
C VAL A 81 -7.57 -9.88 -6.82
N LEU A 82 -7.37 -10.48 -8.00
CA LEU A 82 -6.27 -10.09 -8.88
C LEU A 82 -6.69 -8.94 -9.81
N GLN A 83 -7.93 -8.99 -10.28
CA GLN A 83 -8.49 -7.98 -11.16
C GLN A 83 -10.01 -7.95 -10.96
N ALA A 84 -10.57 -6.78 -10.73
CA ALA A 84 -12.02 -6.57 -10.68
C ALA A 84 -12.38 -5.30 -11.45
N ARG A 85 -12.73 -5.46 -12.73
CA ARG A 85 -13.15 -4.32 -13.59
C ARG A 85 -14.66 -4.15 -13.64
N ASN A 86 -15.40 -5.23 -13.38
CA ASN A 86 -16.85 -5.23 -13.44
C ASN A 86 -17.48 -5.10 -12.04
N LYS A 87 -17.89 -3.87 -11.70
CA LYS A 87 -18.55 -3.55 -10.43
C LYS A 87 -19.91 -4.23 -10.23
N LYS A 88 -20.54 -4.74 -11.30
CA LYS A 88 -21.81 -5.50 -11.17
C LYS A 88 -21.60 -6.90 -10.59
N ILE A 89 -20.37 -7.42 -10.65
CA ILE A 89 -20.04 -8.78 -10.24
C ILE A 89 -19.34 -8.79 -8.87
N TYR A 90 -18.58 -7.73 -8.58
CA TYR A 90 -17.78 -7.64 -7.36
C TYR A 90 -17.64 -6.19 -6.91
N GLU A 91 -17.81 -5.97 -5.60
CA GLU A 91 -17.55 -4.71 -4.92
C GLU A 91 -16.76 -5.01 -3.65
N GLU A 92 -15.66 -4.27 -3.45
CA GLU A 92 -14.87 -4.37 -2.22
C GLU A 92 -15.49 -3.43 -1.18
N VAL A 93 -16.17 -4.01 -0.20
CA VAL A 93 -16.69 -3.27 0.95
C VAL A 93 -15.64 -3.26 2.04
N ARG A 94 -15.12 -2.07 2.35
CA ARG A 94 -14.28 -1.85 3.53
C ARG A 94 -15.11 -1.14 4.58
N TYR A 95 -15.36 -1.79 5.70
CA TYR A 95 -16.19 -1.26 6.80
C TYR A 95 -15.70 0.10 7.34
N LYS A 96 -14.40 0.38 7.22
CA LYS A 96 -13.83 1.70 7.58
C LYS A 96 -14.24 2.83 6.63
N ASP A 97 -14.60 2.49 5.39
CA ASP A 97 -15.03 3.44 4.37
C ASP A 97 -16.54 3.75 4.50
N GLU A 98 -17.25 3.14 5.46
CA GLU A 98 -18.63 3.52 5.75
C GLU A 98 -18.68 4.94 6.34
N PRO A 99 -19.66 5.77 5.93
CA PRO A 99 -19.73 7.17 6.35
C PRO A 99 -19.76 7.34 7.87
N GLN A 100 -20.42 6.42 8.58
CA GLN A 100 -20.46 6.41 10.05
C GLN A 100 -19.07 6.23 10.68
N ALA A 101 -18.23 5.38 10.10
CA ALA A 101 -16.87 5.15 10.60
C ALA A 101 -15.94 6.34 10.27
N GLN A 102 -16.15 6.98 9.12
CA GLN A 102 -15.41 8.19 8.72
C GLN A 102 -15.75 9.40 9.59
N GLU A 103 -17.04 9.62 9.88
CA GLU A 103 -17.49 10.69 10.80
C GLU A 103 -16.91 10.48 12.21
N GLN A 104 -16.89 9.24 12.71
CA GLN A 104 -16.28 8.92 14.00
C GLN A 104 -14.77 9.18 14.02
N GLU A 105 -14.03 8.78 12.98
CA GLU A 105 -12.58 9.00 12.89
C GLU A 105 -12.25 10.50 12.72
N GLN A 106 -13.07 11.25 11.98
CA GLN A 106 -12.94 12.70 11.83
C GLN A 106 -13.19 13.42 13.16
N ALA A 107 -14.27 13.09 13.87
CA ALA A 107 -14.57 13.66 15.18
C ALA A 107 -13.44 13.39 16.18
N GLN A 108 -12.94 12.15 16.26
CA GLN A 108 -11.80 11.80 17.12
C GLN A 108 -10.53 12.59 16.79
N ARG A 109 -10.28 12.86 15.50
CA ARG A 109 -9.14 13.68 15.05
C ARG A 109 -9.29 15.14 15.41
N GLU A 110 -10.51 15.67 15.35
CA GLU A 110 -10.82 17.05 15.76
C GLU A 110 -10.66 17.20 17.28
N GLU A 111 -11.22 16.27 18.06
CA GLU A 111 -11.07 16.23 19.53
C GLU A 111 -9.59 16.17 19.94
N GLN A 112 -8.80 15.28 19.32
CA GLN A 112 -7.35 15.19 19.59
C GLN A 112 -6.61 16.48 19.25
N ARG A 113 -6.98 17.15 18.14
CA ARG A 113 -6.35 18.41 17.73
C ARG A 113 -6.72 19.54 18.71
N GLU A 114 -7.95 19.57 19.21
CA GLU A 114 -8.38 20.53 20.24
C GLU A 114 -7.66 20.28 21.57
N GLU A 115 -7.48 19.03 21.98
CA GLU A 115 -6.70 18.67 23.17
C GLU A 115 -5.21 19.03 23.02
N GLU A 116 -4.60 18.78 21.87
CA GLU A 116 -3.22 19.17 21.56
C GLU A 116 -3.07 20.70 21.59
N GLN A 117 -3.99 21.44 20.97
CA GLN A 117 -3.98 22.91 20.98
C GLN A 117 -4.17 23.46 22.38
N ALA A 118 -5.10 22.92 23.17
CA ALA A 118 -5.29 23.32 24.56
C ALA A 118 -4.07 22.99 25.42
N GLY A 119 -3.39 21.88 25.14
CA GLY A 119 -2.11 21.51 25.76
C GLY A 119 -0.99 22.50 25.42
N GLU A 120 -0.84 22.85 24.14
CA GLU A 120 0.13 23.85 23.67
C GLU A 120 -0.16 25.24 24.24
N GLU A 121 -1.42 25.67 24.29
CA GLU A 121 -1.84 26.94 24.90
C GLU A 121 -1.58 26.96 26.42
N ALA A 122 -1.87 25.86 27.12
CA ALA A 122 -1.58 25.72 28.55
C ALA A 122 -0.06 25.73 28.82
N GLU A 123 0.74 25.07 27.98
CA GLU A 123 2.20 25.06 28.07
C GLU A 123 2.79 26.46 27.78
N ALA A 124 2.25 27.17 26.80
CA ALA A 124 2.61 28.55 26.48
C ALA A 124 2.24 29.54 27.61
N ALA A 125 1.11 29.33 28.30
CA ALA A 125 0.69 30.16 29.43
C ALA A 125 1.58 29.98 30.69
N LEU A 126 2.17 28.79 30.87
CA LEU A 126 3.12 28.51 31.94
C LEU A 126 4.51 29.09 31.65
N GLN A 127 4.87 29.25 30.37
CA GLN A 127 6.04 29.99 29.92
C GLN A 127 5.73 31.50 29.92
N GLY A 128 5.57 32.08 31.11
CA GLY A 128 5.26 33.51 31.29
C GLY A 128 6.22 34.45 30.53
N PRO A 129 5.81 35.71 30.27
CA PRO A 129 6.63 36.66 29.52
C PRO A 129 8.01 36.77 30.19
N ARG A 130 9.07 36.44 29.45
CA ARG A 130 10.45 36.67 29.89
C ARG A 130 10.55 38.15 30.27
N GLU A 131 10.75 38.42 31.56
CA GLU A 131 11.06 39.76 32.05
C GLU A 131 12.33 40.24 31.33
N GLU A 132 12.18 41.12 30.34
CA GLU A 132 13.27 41.90 29.81
C GLU A 132 13.71 42.87 30.90
N GLY A 133 14.60 42.38 31.76
CA GLY A 133 15.26 43.18 32.78
C GLY A 133 15.82 44.45 32.17
N GLY A 134 15.25 45.58 32.57
CA GLY A 134 15.67 46.91 32.15
C GLY A 134 17.15 47.11 32.43
N ARG A 135 17.97 47.07 31.38
CA ARG A 135 19.30 47.68 31.39
C ARG A 135 19.11 49.18 31.36
N SER A 136 19.20 49.80 32.53
CA SER A 136 19.45 51.22 32.66
C SER A 136 20.71 51.58 31.85
N GLN A 137 20.50 52.21 30.69
CA GLN A 137 21.60 52.80 29.94
C GLN A 137 22.11 54.00 30.76
N GLY A 138 23.25 53.81 31.41
CA GLY A 138 24.01 54.87 32.04
C GLY A 138 24.34 55.93 31.01
N ARG A 139 23.79 57.13 31.20
CA ARG A 139 24.13 58.34 30.46
C ARG A 139 25.57 58.71 30.80
N VAL A 140 26.48 58.56 29.84
CA VAL A 140 27.87 59.04 29.95
C VAL A 140 27.85 60.54 29.63
N PRO A 141 28.46 61.42 30.46
CA PRO A 141 28.44 62.85 30.21
C PRO A 141 29.44 63.22 29.11
N GLU A 142 29.04 64.21 28.32
CA GLU A 142 29.88 64.92 27.37
C GLU A 142 31.01 65.64 28.11
N GLY A 143 32.25 65.44 27.67
CA GLY A 143 33.44 66.13 28.17
C GLY A 143 34.48 66.19 27.06
N GLY A 144 34.54 67.34 26.37
CA GLY A 144 35.57 67.64 25.38
C GLY A 144 36.90 68.09 25.99
N ALA A 145 37.97 67.93 25.22
CA ALA A 145 39.22 68.72 25.25
C ALA A 145 40.09 68.20 24.08
N GLN A 146 40.21 68.92 22.96
CA GLN A 146 41.30 69.87 22.68
C GLN A 146 42.71 69.31 22.92
N GLN A 147 43.34 68.77 21.86
CA GLN A 147 44.50 69.36 21.16
C GLN A 147 45.04 68.40 20.08
#